data_AF-A0A071MEU6-F1
#
_entry.id   AF-A0A071MEU6-F1
#
_cell.length_a   1.000
_cell.length_b   1.000
_cell.length_c   1.000
_cell.angle_alpha   90.00
_cell.angle_beta   90.00
_cell.angle_gamma   90.00
#
_symmetry.space_group_name_H-M   'P 1'
#
loop_
_entity.id
_entity.type
_entity.pdbx_description
1 polymer ?
#
loop_
_entity_poly.entity_id
_entity_poly.type
_entity_poly.pdbx_seq_one_letter_code
_entity_poly.pdbx_strand_id
1 'polypeptide(L)'
;MNKLLPMTIGLLAGCGISTGPLHAAGGMDAPPCSAAHAADPGGNAAMPGASVRGFSTAGCSGAVLQGDRATATVNGDRIELRDGIVYVNGRSYGAVTPAQTVEYEAARDRRTLKVDGKVRTPLR
;
A
#
# COMPACT_ATOMS: atom_id res chain seq x y z
N MET A 1 37.85 -33.96 44.51
CA MET A 1 36.59 -33.62 43.82
C MET A 1 36.76 -32.28 43.10
N ASN A 2 36.56 -32.33 41.78
CA ASN A 2 36.13 -31.30 40.83
C ASN A 2 37.04 -30.09 40.54
N LYS A 3 37.78 -30.22 39.42
CA LYS A 3 38.34 -29.14 38.56
C LYS A 3 37.32 -28.80 37.45
N LEU A 4 37.31 -27.56 36.93
CA LEU A 4 36.89 -27.12 35.56
C LEU A 4 36.93 -25.56 35.52
N LEU A 5 37.96 -24.91 34.98
CA LEU A 5 38.23 -24.43 33.59
C LEU A 5 37.42 -23.18 33.12
N PRO A 6 38.06 -22.21 32.42
CA PRO A 6 37.50 -20.92 32.03
C PRO A 6 36.63 -20.98 30.76
N MET A 7 35.65 -20.08 30.65
CA MET A 7 34.73 -19.96 29.51
C MET A 7 35.40 -19.28 28.30
N THR A 8 35.45 -20.04 27.20
CA THR A 8 35.81 -19.61 25.84
C THR A 8 34.59 -19.02 25.15
N ILE A 9 34.68 -17.77 24.64
CA ILE A 9 33.66 -17.20 23.74
C ILE A 9 34.08 -17.50 22.30
N GLY A 10 33.36 -18.41 21.65
CA GLY A 10 33.53 -18.75 20.24
C GLY A 10 32.70 -17.85 19.33
N LEU A 11 33.37 -17.20 18.37
CA LEU A 11 32.76 -16.50 17.25
C LEU A 11 32.22 -17.54 16.25
N LEU A 12 30.92 -17.54 15.96
CA LEU A 12 30.34 -18.33 14.87
C LEU A 12 29.88 -17.41 13.74
N ALA A 13 30.59 -17.55 12.63
CA ALA A 13 30.23 -17.07 11.32
C ALA A 13 29.12 -17.94 10.69
N GLY A 14 28.39 -17.34 9.74
CA GLY A 14 27.83 -18.08 8.61
C GLY A 14 26.34 -18.37 8.68
N CYS A 15 25.54 -17.50 8.07
CA CYS A 15 24.32 -17.94 7.39
C CYS A 15 24.46 -17.53 5.92
N GLY A 16 24.91 -18.50 5.11
CA GLY A 16 24.68 -18.46 3.68
C GLY A 16 23.25 -18.91 3.40
N ILE A 17 22.57 -18.21 2.50
CA ILE A 17 21.55 -18.84 1.66
C ILE A 17 21.75 -18.29 0.25
N SER A 18 22.27 -19.16 -0.60
CA SER A 18 22.30 -19.02 -2.05
C SER A 18 20.89 -19.08 -2.62
N THR A 19 20.59 -18.28 -3.64
CA THR A 19 19.98 -18.70 -4.92
C THR A 19 19.74 -17.46 -5.78
N GLY A 20 20.47 -17.34 -6.89
CA GLY A 20 19.96 -16.65 -8.08
C GLY A 20 18.87 -17.52 -8.75
N PRO A 21 18.18 -17.06 -9.81
CA PRO A 21 18.85 -16.42 -10.95
C PRO A 21 18.09 -15.28 -11.67
N LEU A 22 18.87 -14.55 -12.49
CA LEU A 22 18.57 -14.05 -13.84
C LEU A 22 17.39 -13.08 -14.09
N HIS A 23 17.79 -11.89 -14.57
CA HIS A 23 17.26 -11.15 -15.71
C HIS A 23 15.78 -11.35 -16.10
N ALA A 24 15.00 -10.28 -15.93
CA ALA A 24 13.87 -9.99 -16.81
C ALA A 24 14.03 -8.59 -17.39
N ALA A 25 14.56 -8.54 -18.61
CA ALA A 25 14.31 -7.45 -19.54
C ALA A 25 13.07 -7.82 -20.36
N GLY A 26 12.15 -6.88 -20.55
CA GLY A 26 10.97 -7.08 -21.39
C GLY A 26 9.76 -6.41 -20.75
N GLY A 27 9.15 -5.47 -21.47
CA GLY A 27 8.06 -4.63 -20.96
C GLY A 27 6.91 -5.45 -20.39
N MET A 28 6.57 -5.14 -19.14
CA MET A 28 5.29 -5.53 -18.56
C MET A 28 4.73 -4.30 -17.89
N ASP A 29 3.52 -3.91 -18.29
CA ASP A 29 2.61 -3.17 -17.44
C ASP A 29 2.74 -3.75 -16.03
N ALA A 30 3.33 -2.98 -15.11
CA ALA A 30 3.57 -3.47 -13.76
C ALA A 30 2.24 -4.02 -13.21
N PRO A 31 2.19 -5.27 -12.72
CA PRO A 31 0.94 -5.85 -12.25
C PRO A 31 0.33 -4.95 -11.16
N PRO A 32 -1.01 -4.75 -11.15
CA PRO A 32 -1.65 -3.94 -10.12
C PRO A 32 -1.31 -4.52 -8.75
N CYS A 33 -0.95 -3.64 -7.83
CA CYS A 33 -0.44 -4.00 -6.52
C CYS A 33 -1.63 -4.35 -5.64
N SER A 34 -2.27 -5.50 -5.87
CA SER A 34 -3.50 -5.86 -5.17
C SER A 34 -3.29 -5.84 -3.65
N ALA A 35 -4.25 -5.22 -2.93
CA ALA A 35 -4.29 -4.99 -1.49
C ALA A 35 -4.26 -6.26 -0.59
N ALA A 36 -3.91 -7.43 -1.11
CA ALA A 36 -4.01 -8.71 -0.41
C ALA A 36 -3.08 -8.82 0.81
N HIS A 37 -1.97 -8.07 0.84
CA HIS A 37 -0.97 -8.17 1.92
C HIS A 37 -0.51 -6.79 2.35
N ALA A 38 -0.96 -6.33 3.53
CA ALA A 38 -0.49 -5.05 4.04
C ALA A 38 -0.81 -4.75 5.50
N ALA A 39 0.16 -4.08 6.13
CA ALA A 39 0.07 -3.41 7.42
C ALA A 39 -0.38 -1.95 7.24
N ASP A 40 -1.01 -1.39 8.28
CA ASP A 40 -1.54 -0.01 8.33
C ASP A 40 -0.40 1.03 8.36
N PRO A 41 -0.18 1.81 7.29
CA PRO A 41 0.67 2.98 7.34
C PRO A 41 -0.12 4.09 8.03
N GLY A 42 0.24 4.42 9.28
CA GLY A 42 -0.43 5.44 10.08
C GLY A 42 -0.64 6.77 9.32
N GLY A 43 -1.81 7.39 9.53
CA GLY A 43 -2.26 8.57 8.78
C GLY A 43 -3.65 8.42 8.13
N ASN A 44 -4.30 7.27 8.34
CA ASN A 44 -5.65 6.97 7.86
C ASN A 44 -6.69 7.42 8.88
N ALA A 45 -7.75 8.08 8.42
CA ALA A 45 -8.88 8.48 9.25
C ALA A 45 -10.19 8.07 8.57
N ALA A 46 -11.02 7.31 9.27
CA ALA A 46 -12.36 6.92 8.83
C ALA A 46 -13.39 7.45 9.83
N MET A 47 -14.44 8.09 9.33
CA MET A 47 -15.62 8.38 10.15
C MET A 47 -16.40 7.09 10.44
N PRO A 48 -17.27 7.05 11.46
CA PRO A 48 -18.18 5.92 11.67
C PRO A 48 -18.95 5.58 10.39
N GLY A 49 -18.97 4.29 10.01
CA GLY A 49 -19.59 3.83 8.76
C GLY A 49 -18.66 3.88 7.53
N ALA A 50 -17.43 4.38 7.68
CA ALA A 50 -16.40 4.30 6.66
C ALA A 50 -15.27 3.36 7.09
N SER A 51 -14.52 2.87 6.10
CA SER A 51 -13.31 2.08 6.32
C SER A 51 -12.18 2.58 5.45
N VAL A 52 -10.95 2.45 5.98
CA VAL A 52 -9.72 2.70 5.25
C VAL A 52 -8.78 1.55 5.52
N ARG A 53 -8.25 0.96 4.46
CA ARG A 53 -7.23 -0.08 4.54
C ARG A 53 -6.05 0.32 3.66
N GLY A 54 -5.00 0.81 4.29
CA GLY A 54 -3.73 1.11 3.62
C GLY A 54 -2.95 -0.16 3.28
N PHE A 55 -2.12 -0.08 2.26
CA PHE A 55 -1.19 -1.13 1.90
C PHE A 55 0.14 -0.64 1.34
N SER A 56 1.16 -1.46 1.49
CA SER A 56 2.50 -1.21 0.98
C SER A 56 3.20 -2.52 0.67
N THR A 57 3.73 -2.62 -0.54
CA THR A 57 4.54 -3.73 -1.04
C THR A 57 5.83 -3.15 -1.66
N ALA A 58 6.81 -4.00 -2.00
CA ALA A 58 8.08 -3.51 -2.53
C ALA A 58 7.89 -2.65 -3.80
N GLY A 59 8.04 -1.33 -3.65
CA GLY A 59 7.92 -0.36 -4.75
C GLY A 59 6.49 0.13 -5.04
N CYS A 60 5.50 -0.24 -4.22
CA CYS A 60 4.12 0.16 -4.43
C CYS A 60 3.41 0.40 -3.09
N SER A 61 2.51 1.37 -3.06
CA SER A 61 1.67 1.66 -1.90
C SER A 61 0.27 2.01 -2.37
N GLY A 62 -0.71 1.81 -1.51
CA GLY A 62 -2.08 2.09 -1.85
C GLY A 62 -3.00 2.18 -0.65
N ALA A 63 -4.25 2.49 -0.92
CA ALA A 63 -5.31 2.48 0.07
C ALA A 63 -6.63 2.10 -0.58
N VAL A 64 -7.42 1.35 0.17
CA VAL A 64 -8.81 1.07 -0.14
C VAL A 64 -9.68 1.86 0.84
N LEU A 65 -10.59 2.68 0.32
CA LEU A 65 -11.52 3.50 1.08
C LEU A 65 -12.96 3.11 0.69
N GLN A 66 -13.84 3.07 1.68
CA GLN A 66 -15.28 2.86 1.48
C GLN A 66 -16.07 3.65 2.52
N GLY A 67 -17.27 4.11 2.18
CA GLY A 67 -18.16 4.89 3.06
C GLY A 67 -18.27 6.37 2.68
N ASP A 68 -18.98 7.14 3.51
CA ASP A 68 -19.32 8.55 3.21
C ASP A 68 -18.15 9.53 3.35
N ARG A 69 -17.30 9.32 4.36
CA ARG A 69 -16.20 10.24 4.69
C ARG A 69 -15.00 9.50 5.26
N ALA A 70 -13.90 9.56 4.51
CA ALA A 70 -12.65 8.90 4.83
C ALA A 70 -11.47 9.68 4.25
N THR A 71 -10.30 9.53 4.85
CA THR A 71 -9.05 10.10 4.34
C THR A 71 -7.93 9.08 4.48
N ALA A 72 -7.12 8.97 3.44
CA ALA A 72 -5.90 8.17 3.41
C ALA A 72 -4.74 9.00 2.87
N THR A 73 -3.53 8.68 3.31
CA THR A 73 -2.30 9.23 2.75
C THR A 73 -1.48 8.09 2.17
N VAL A 74 -1.19 8.14 0.86
CA VAL A 74 -0.47 7.09 0.13
C VAL A 74 0.69 7.74 -0.61
N ASN A 75 1.93 7.39 -0.27
CA ASN A 75 3.13 7.94 -0.91
C ASN A 75 3.15 9.50 -1.00
N GLY A 76 2.59 10.17 0.00
CA GLY A 76 2.45 11.63 0.03
C GLY A 76 1.21 12.19 -0.68
N ASP A 77 0.47 11.37 -1.42
CA ASP A 77 -0.82 11.73 -2.02
C ASP A 77 -1.93 11.62 -0.98
N ARG A 78 -2.79 12.64 -0.90
CA ARG A 78 -3.95 12.68 0.00
C ARG A 78 -5.21 12.29 -0.75
N ILE A 79 -5.84 11.21 -0.32
CA ILE A 79 -7.08 10.68 -0.90
C ILE A 79 -8.22 10.95 0.07
N GLU A 80 -9.28 11.57 -0.42
CA GLU A 80 -10.43 11.96 0.41
C GLU A 80 -11.73 11.46 -0.20
N LEU A 81 -12.54 10.78 0.60
CA LEU A 81 -13.98 10.69 0.37
C LEU A 81 -14.64 11.84 1.12
N ARG A 82 -15.25 12.75 0.37
CA ARG A 82 -15.92 13.92 0.93
C ARG A 82 -17.23 14.16 0.18
N ASP A 83 -18.33 14.02 0.92
CA ASP A 83 -19.69 14.32 0.46
C ASP A 83 -20.05 13.57 -0.84
N GLY A 84 -19.75 12.26 -0.87
CA GLY A 84 -20.04 11.40 -2.02
C GLY A 84 -19.15 11.65 -3.24
N ILE A 85 -18.02 12.35 -3.09
CA ILE A 85 -17.06 12.60 -4.15
C ILE A 85 -15.68 12.15 -3.67
N VAL A 86 -14.94 11.50 -4.56
CA VAL A 86 -13.54 11.14 -4.31
C VAL A 86 -12.60 12.22 -4.84
N TYR A 87 -11.60 12.57 -4.03
CA TYR A 87 -10.55 13.53 -4.38
C TYR A 87 -9.16 12.91 -4.19
N VAL A 88 -8.22 13.27 -5.07
CA VAL A 88 -6.79 13.01 -4.88
C VAL A 88 -6.06 14.35 -4.96
N ASN A 89 -5.36 14.74 -3.90
CA ASN A 89 -4.68 16.04 -3.79
C ASN A 89 -5.60 17.22 -4.17
N GLY A 90 -6.87 17.15 -3.76
CA GLY A 90 -7.89 18.17 -4.07
C GLY A 90 -8.50 18.08 -5.48
N ARG A 91 -8.02 17.22 -6.37
CA ARG A 91 -8.61 16.99 -7.70
C ARG A 91 -9.74 15.96 -7.60
N SER A 92 -10.92 16.30 -8.10
CA SER A 92 -12.07 15.39 -8.11
C SER A 92 -11.91 14.26 -9.13
N TYR A 93 -12.28 13.05 -8.74
CA TYR A 93 -12.41 11.87 -9.62
C TYR A 93 -13.88 11.44 -9.76
N GLY A 94 -14.79 12.36 -9.42
CA GLY A 94 -16.22 12.21 -9.58
C GLY A 94 -16.92 11.54 -8.40
N ALA A 95 -18.23 11.38 -8.57
CA ALA A 95 -19.10 10.89 -7.52
C ALA A 95 -18.90 9.39 -7.22
N VAL A 96 -19.07 9.02 -5.95
CA VAL A 96 -19.03 7.66 -5.43
C VAL A 96 -20.13 7.50 -4.38
N THR A 97 -20.76 6.34 -4.33
CA THR A 97 -21.70 6.01 -3.25
C THR A 97 -20.95 5.38 -2.07
N PRO A 98 -21.52 5.38 -0.86
CA PRO A 98 -20.86 4.81 0.32
C PRO A 98 -20.57 3.31 0.19
N ALA A 99 -21.33 2.60 -0.64
CA ALA A 99 -21.12 1.18 -0.91
C ALA A 99 -19.96 0.92 -1.89
N GLN A 100 -19.56 1.92 -2.70
CA GLN A 100 -18.51 1.75 -3.68
C GLN A 100 -17.14 1.71 -3.01
N THR A 101 -16.28 0.85 -3.55
CA THR A 101 -14.90 0.71 -3.10
C THR A 101 -14.00 1.59 -3.93
N VAL A 102 -13.28 2.50 -3.28
CA VAL A 102 -12.28 3.37 -3.90
C VAL A 102 -10.90 2.80 -3.62
N GLU A 103 -10.18 2.41 -4.65
CA GLU A 103 -8.80 1.92 -4.54
C GLU A 103 -7.86 2.93 -5.20
N TYR A 104 -6.84 3.35 -4.45
CA TYR A 104 -5.76 4.18 -4.95
C TYR A 104 -4.45 3.41 -4.86
N GLU A 105 -3.70 3.39 -5.96
CA GLU A 105 -2.39 2.76 -6.06
C GLU A 105 -1.36 3.78 -6.55
N ALA A 106 -0.26 3.91 -5.83
CA ALA A 106 0.91 4.69 -6.19
C ALA A 106 2.15 3.80 -6.25
N ALA A 107 2.72 3.66 -7.45
CA ALA A 107 4.06 3.12 -7.66
C ALA A 107 5.01 4.27 -8.05
N ARG A 108 6.29 3.97 -8.30
CA ARG A 108 7.34 4.98 -8.57
C ARG A 108 6.95 6.01 -9.63
N ASP A 109 6.33 5.57 -10.72
CA ASP A 109 6.01 6.36 -11.90
C ASP A 109 4.51 6.46 -12.18
N ARG A 110 3.69 5.57 -11.61
CA ARG A 110 2.25 5.51 -11.89
C ARG A 110 1.39 5.81 -10.66
N ARG A 111 0.28 6.49 -10.90
CA ARG A 111 -0.80 6.69 -9.94
C ARG A 111 -2.10 6.30 -10.60
N THR A 112 -2.85 5.41 -9.96
CA THR A 112 -4.12 4.88 -10.49
C THR A 112 -5.18 5.00 -9.43
N LEU A 113 -6.36 5.52 -9.82
CA LEU A 113 -7.55 5.49 -8.98
C LEU A 113 -8.61 4.61 -9.66
N LYS A 114 -9.16 3.68 -8.91
CA LYS A 114 -10.25 2.79 -9.32
C LYS A 114 -11.45 2.98 -8.41
N VAL A 115 -12.64 2.89 -8.99
CA VAL A 115 -13.89 2.77 -8.23
C VAL A 115 -14.56 1.49 -8.67
N ASP A 116 -14.80 0.58 -7.72
CA ASP A 116 -15.27 -0.79 -7.97
C ASP A 116 -14.45 -1.50 -9.06
N GLY A 117 -13.12 -1.34 -8.99
CA GLY A 117 -12.17 -1.90 -9.96
C GLY A 117 -12.06 -1.15 -11.30
N LYS A 118 -12.94 -0.19 -11.59
CA LYS A 118 -12.89 0.61 -12.83
C LYS A 118 -11.99 1.83 -12.67
N VAL A 119 -10.94 1.92 -13.49
CA VAL A 119 -10.04 3.07 -13.53
C VAL A 119 -10.81 4.35 -13.87
N ARG A 120 -10.54 5.42 -13.11
CA ARG A 120 -11.06 6.76 -13.35
C ARG A 120 -9.93 7.75 -13.57
N THR A 121 -10.20 8.74 -14.40
CA THR A 121 -9.34 9.92 -14.57
C THR A 121 -9.90 11.09 -13.76
N PRO A 122 -9.05 12.07 -13.40
CA PRO A 122 -9.54 13.30 -12.78
C PRO A 122 -10.55 14.01 -13.68
N LEU A 123 -11.54 14.65 -13.07
CA LEU A 123 -12.41 15.61 -13.75
C LEU A 123 -11.64 16.92 -14.00
N ARG A 124 -11.95 17.60 -15.10
CA ARG A 124 -11.36 18.89 -15.47
C ARG A 124 -11.98 20.04 -14.68
#